data_AF-A0AAD7UBQ2-F1
#
_entry.id   AF-A0AAD7UBQ2-F1
#
_cell.length_a   1.000
_cell.length_b   1.000
_cell.length_c   1.000
_cell.angle_alpha   90.00
_cell.angle_beta   90.00
_cell.angle_gamma   90.00
#
_symmetry.space_group_name_H-M   'P 1'
#
loop_
_entity.id
_entity.type
_entity.pdbx_description
1 polymer ?
#
loop_
_entity_poly.entity_id
_entity_poly.type
_entity_poly.pdbx_seq_one_letter_code
_entity_poly.pdbx_strand_id
1 'polypeptide(L)'
;MIFFFFFFGVASAEDIYGCYAKFNLSVVYGKVVECGTVVPYSTAHYSNDPPNISFASASPGTYYTVAMVDPDAPSPEDPSYREVRHYLVANIDANALLAGDFSKADVLSAFVNPSPPNASGYHRYVQLAYEQPGELAFGGTLNASILNFNITAFADEYGLQGPVASNFFLTQYECSDAYTTCGGGPNAEAPIACCDDSFACFEQNSYYYQCLTACPVDWACNESTSLDDPDVAVI
;
A
#
# COMPACT_ATOMS: atom_id res chain seq x y z
N MET A 1 5.77 12.69 -50.76
CA MET A 1 5.85 13.08 -49.33
C MET A 1 4.75 12.32 -48.62
N ILE A 2 5.06 11.13 -48.10
CA ILE A 2 4.10 10.24 -47.45
C ILE A 2 4.28 10.47 -45.95
N PHE A 3 3.26 11.06 -45.32
CA PHE A 3 3.19 11.19 -43.86
C PHE A 3 2.94 9.80 -43.27
N PHE A 4 3.94 9.25 -42.59
CA PHE A 4 3.75 8.13 -41.69
C PHE A 4 3.05 8.66 -40.43
N PHE A 5 1.73 8.51 -40.37
CA PHE A 5 1.03 8.52 -39.10
C PHE A 5 1.42 7.25 -38.36
N PHE A 6 2.30 7.37 -37.37
CA PHE A 6 2.43 6.34 -36.35
C PHE A 6 1.11 6.31 -35.58
N PHE A 7 0.25 5.36 -35.92
CA PHE A 7 -0.73 4.86 -34.96
C PHE A 7 0.08 4.23 -33.84
N PHE A 8 0.23 4.94 -32.72
CA PHE A 8 0.50 4.27 -31.45
C PHE A 8 -0.69 3.33 -31.23
N GLY A 9 -0.42 2.05 -31.42
CA GLY A 9 -1.40 1.00 -31.21
C GLY A 9 -2.00 1.17 -29.83
N VAL A 10 -3.32 1.19 -29.77
CA VAL A 10 -4.08 0.97 -28.55
C VAL A 10 -3.52 -0.30 -27.94
N ALA A 11 -2.80 -0.17 -26.83
CA ALA A 11 -2.45 -1.31 -26.00
C ALA A 11 -3.78 -2.00 -25.71
N SER A 12 -3.92 -3.24 -26.18
CA SER A 12 -4.89 -4.18 -25.63
C SER A 12 -4.86 -4.01 -24.11
N ALA A 13 -6.01 -3.81 -23.48
CA ALA A 13 -6.14 -3.59 -22.04
C ALA A 13 -5.59 -4.80 -21.27
N GLU A 14 -4.27 -4.87 -21.15
CA GLU A 14 -3.60 -5.64 -20.12
C GLU A 14 -4.04 -5.02 -18.81
N ASP A 15 -4.43 -5.86 -17.85
CA ASP A 15 -4.74 -5.44 -16.50
C ASP A 15 -3.52 -4.67 -15.96
N ILE A 16 -3.63 -3.34 -15.86
CA ILE A 16 -2.53 -2.50 -15.38
C ILE A 16 -2.13 -2.84 -13.93
N TYR A 17 -3.01 -3.57 -13.22
CA TYR A 17 -2.78 -4.08 -11.87
C TYR A 17 -2.03 -5.42 -11.84
N GLY A 18 -1.73 -6.00 -13.01
CA GLY A 18 -0.87 -7.15 -13.16
C GLY A 18 0.60 -6.76 -13.26
N CYS A 19 1.46 -7.76 -13.33
CA CYS A 19 2.88 -7.55 -13.56
C CYS A 19 3.19 -7.48 -15.05
N TYR A 20 3.87 -6.41 -15.46
CA TYR A 20 4.31 -6.26 -16.83
C TYR A 20 5.53 -7.16 -17.09
N ALA A 21 5.28 -8.31 -17.73
CA ALA A 21 6.29 -9.33 -18.02
C ALA A 21 7.53 -8.82 -18.79
N LYS A 22 7.45 -7.62 -19.38
CA LYS A 22 8.55 -6.99 -20.11
C LYS A 22 9.42 -6.08 -19.23
N PHE A 23 8.86 -5.46 -18.19
CA PHE A 23 9.55 -4.50 -17.31
C PHE A 23 8.89 -4.46 -15.92
N ASN A 24 9.53 -5.09 -14.92
CA ASN A 24 9.08 -5.04 -13.53
C ASN A 24 9.81 -3.96 -12.74
N LEU A 25 9.09 -3.31 -11.82
CA LEU A 25 9.71 -2.50 -10.78
C LEU A 25 10.41 -3.39 -9.76
N SER A 26 11.62 -3.03 -9.37
CA SER A 26 12.28 -3.64 -8.20
C SER A 26 11.68 -3.01 -6.95
N VAL A 27 11.00 -3.82 -6.16
CA VAL A 27 10.32 -3.37 -4.94
C VAL A 27 10.95 -4.08 -3.74
N VAL A 28 11.33 -3.30 -2.72
CA VAL A 28 11.81 -3.83 -1.45
C VAL A 28 10.94 -3.29 -0.33
N TYR A 29 10.29 -4.19 0.40
CA TYR A 29 9.47 -3.86 1.56
C TYR A 29 9.80 -4.80 2.72
N GLY A 30 10.80 -4.44 3.51
CA GLY A 30 11.47 -5.33 4.48
C GLY A 30 12.29 -6.45 3.82
N LYS A 31 11.78 -7.02 2.73
CA LYS A 31 12.39 -8.02 1.85
C LYS A 31 12.13 -7.66 0.38
N VAL A 32 12.85 -8.30 -0.54
CA VAL A 32 12.56 -8.19 -1.97
C VAL A 32 11.15 -8.71 -2.25
N VAL A 33 10.38 -7.92 -2.98
CA VAL A 33 9.00 -8.19 -3.40
C VAL A 33 9.03 -8.52 -4.89
N GLU A 34 8.78 -9.78 -5.19
CA GLU A 34 8.39 -10.22 -6.52
C GLU A 34 6.89 -10.07 -6.72
N CYS A 35 6.44 -10.10 -7.97
CA CYS A 35 5.04 -10.06 -8.34
C CYS A 35 4.19 -11.05 -7.53
N GLY A 36 3.19 -10.55 -6.80
CA GLY A 36 2.29 -11.37 -5.99
C GLY A 36 2.90 -11.92 -4.70
N THR A 37 4.07 -11.43 -4.29
CA THR A 37 4.65 -11.77 -3.00
C THR A 37 3.68 -11.42 -1.89
N VAL A 38 3.45 -12.34 -0.96
CA VAL A 38 2.71 -12.05 0.27
C VAL A 38 3.64 -11.34 1.25
N VAL A 39 3.24 -10.13 1.62
CA VAL A 39 3.88 -9.33 2.67
C VAL A 39 3.00 -9.47 3.92
N PRO A 40 3.56 -9.92 5.07
CA PRO A 40 2.79 -10.02 6.30
C PRO A 40 2.13 -8.69 6.65
N TYR A 41 0.89 -8.74 7.17
CA TYR A 41 0.16 -7.52 7.55
C TYR A 41 0.99 -6.65 8.49
N SER A 42 1.69 -7.28 9.43
CA SER A 42 2.57 -6.60 10.38
C SER A 42 3.67 -5.77 9.72
N THR A 43 4.23 -6.25 8.60
CA THR A 43 5.27 -5.55 7.86
C THR A 43 4.68 -4.41 7.03
N ALA A 44 3.53 -4.63 6.40
CA ALA A 44 2.89 -3.67 5.51
C ALA A 44 2.18 -2.55 6.28
N HIS A 45 1.38 -2.90 7.28
CA HIS A 45 0.52 -1.97 8.01
C HIS A 45 1.31 -1.10 9.01
N TYR A 46 2.32 -1.62 9.69
CA TYR A 46 3.05 -0.85 10.72
C TYR A 46 4.27 -0.10 10.20
N SER A 47 4.53 -0.16 8.89
CA SER A 47 5.59 0.65 8.30
C SER A 47 5.12 2.09 8.14
N ASN A 48 5.95 3.04 8.58
CA ASN A 48 5.74 4.46 8.34
C ASN A 48 6.30 4.93 7.00
N ASP A 49 7.06 4.06 6.31
CA ASP A 49 7.75 4.39 5.08
C ASP A 49 7.18 3.58 3.91
N PRO A 50 7.09 4.17 2.71
CA PRO A 50 6.72 3.43 1.51
C PRO A 50 7.79 2.36 1.19
N PRO A 51 7.44 1.32 0.42
CA PRO A 51 8.45 0.39 -0.09
C PRO A 51 9.48 1.13 -0.93
N ASN A 52 10.74 0.69 -0.90
CA ASN A 52 11.74 1.21 -1.82
C ASN A 52 11.45 0.69 -3.23
N ILE A 53 11.28 1.60 -4.19
CA ILE A 53 10.92 1.30 -5.57
C ILE A 53 12.03 1.80 -6.48
N SER A 54 12.58 0.92 -7.31
CA SER A 54 13.54 1.30 -8.34
C SER A 54 13.23 0.68 -9.69
N PHE A 55 13.70 1.32 -10.76
CA PHE A 55 13.47 0.87 -12.13
C PHE A 55 14.77 0.83 -12.94
N ALA A 56 15.28 -0.38 -13.19
CA ALA A 56 16.54 -0.59 -13.89
C ALA A 56 16.54 -0.11 -15.35
N SER A 57 15.37 0.01 -15.98
CA SER A 57 15.21 0.47 -17.37
C SER A 57 14.75 1.92 -17.48
N ALA A 58 14.90 2.72 -16.41
CA ALA A 58 14.61 4.15 -16.45
C ALA A 58 15.47 4.86 -17.51
N SER A 59 14.81 5.61 -18.39
CA SER A 59 15.40 6.30 -19.54
C SER A 59 16.09 7.59 -19.10
N PRO A 60 17.42 7.77 -19.31
CA PRO A 60 18.13 8.97 -18.90
C PRO A 60 17.51 10.27 -19.41
N GLY A 61 17.41 11.29 -18.55
CA GLY A 61 16.80 12.58 -18.87
C GLY A 61 15.27 12.59 -18.89
N THR A 62 14.62 11.49 -18.50
CA THR A 62 13.17 11.38 -18.36
C THR A 62 12.76 11.58 -16.91
N TYR A 63 11.59 12.17 -16.70
CA TYR A 63 10.96 12.27 -15.38
C TYR A 63 9.86 11.23 -15.25
N TYR A 64 9.67 10.74 -14.03
CA TYR A 64 8.72 9.67 -13.74
C TYR A 64 7.74 10.08 -12.65
N THR A 65 6.52 9.55 -12.78
CA THR A 65 5.54 9.47 -11.70
C THR A 65 5.47 8.02 -11.23
N VAL A 66 5.54 7.82 -9.91
CA VAL A 66 5.32 6.52 -9.28
C VAL A 66 4.07 6.59 -8.39
N ALA A 67 3.19 5.60 -8.53
CA ALA A 67 1.99 5.46 -7.75
C ALA A 67 1.96 4.11 -7.04
N MET A 68 1.37 4.08 -5.84
CA MET A 68 0.96 2.85 -5.17
C MET A 68 -0.55 2.91 -4.95
N VAL A 69 -1.28 1.93 -5.48
CA VAL A 69 -2.75 1.88 -5.42
C VAL A 69 -3.26 0.51 -4.99
N ASP A 70 -4.40 0.50 -4.31
CA ASP A 70 -5.16 -0.70 -3.98
C ASP A 70 -6.44 -0.72 -4.85
N PRO A 71 -6.51 -1.58 -5.89
CA PRO A 71 -7.68 -1.73 -6.72
C PRO A 71 -8.74 -2.62 -6.06
N ASP A 72 -8.47 -3.23 -4.93
CA ASP A 72 -9.31 -4.26 -4.32
C ASP A 72 -10.10 -3.71 -3.13
N ALA A 73 -10.10 -2.40 -2.87
CA ALA A 73 -10.85 -1.85 -1.74
C ALA A 73 -12.37 -1.73 -2.02
N PRO A 74 -13.25 -2.05 -1.04
CA PRO A 74 -12.94 -2.61 0.29
C PRO A 74 -12.68 -4.12 0.29
N SER A 75 -13.05 -4.85 -0.76
CA SER A 75 -12.66 -6.26 -0.98
C SER A 75 -12.49 -6.55 -2.48
N PRO A 76 -11.62 -7.52 -2.88
CA PRO A 76 -11.47 -7.90 -4.27
C PRO A 76 -12.79 -8.30 -4.95
N GLU A 77 -13.71 -8.89 -4.19
CA GLU A 77 -15.03 -9.36 -4.64
C GLU A 77 -16.03 -8.23 -4.87
N ASP A 78 -15.98 -7.15 -4.07
CA ASP A 78 -16.80 -5.95 -4.20
C ASP A 78 -15.95 -4.69 -4.03
N PRO A 79 -15.20 -4.27 -5.08
CA PRO A 79 -14.21 -3.21 -4.97
C PRO A 79 -14.84 -1.81 -5.17
N SER A 80 -15.85 -1.47 -4.37
CA SER A 80 -16.61 -0.22 -4.47
C SER A 80 -15.82 1.06 -4.17
N TYR A 81 -14.62 0.95 -3.60
CA TYR A 81 -13.73 2.08 -3.30
C TYR A 81 -12.50 2.15 -4.22
N ARG A 82 -12.46 1.31 -5.26
CA ARG A 82 -11.38 1.25 -6.24
C ARG A 82 -11.18 2.61 -6.93
N GLU A 83 -9.95 3.10 -7.07
CA GLU A 83 -8.72 2.67 -6.40
C GLU A 83 -8.53 3.43 -5.08
N VAL A 84 -7.87 2.82 -4.10
CA VAL A 84 -7.34 3.57 -2.95
C VAL A 84 -5.91 3.98 -3.23
N ARG A 85 -5.64 5.28 -3.19
CA ARG A 85 -4.31 5.86 -3.40
C ARG A 85 -3.48 5.77 -2.12
N HIS A 86 -2.49 4.89 -2.11
CA HIS A 86 -1.56 4.71 -0.99
C HIS A 86 -0.32 5.58 -1.08
N TYR A 87 0.15 5.89 -2.29
CA TYR A 87 1.30 6.77 -2.49
C TYR A 87 1.26 7.36 -3.88
N LEU A 88 1.66 8.64 -4.03
CA LEU A 88 1.79 9.26 -5.33
C LEU A 88 2.91 10.30 -5.29
N VAL A 89 3.96 10.03 -6.05
CA VAL A 89 5.15 10.85 -6.18
C VAL A 89 5.45 11.12 -7.64
N ALA A 90 5.92 12.31 -7.93
CA ALA A 90 6.17 12.75 -9.30
C ALA A 90 7.49 13.52 -9.40
N ASN A 91 7.83 13.91 -10.63
CA ASN A 91 9.09 14.60 -10.94
C ASN A 91 10.32 13.83 -10.44
N ILE A 92 10.26 12.50 -10.47
CA ILE A 92 11.39 11.64 -10.14
C ILE A 92 12.32 11.60 -11.36
N ASP A 93 13.52 12.16 -11.25
CA ASP A 93 14.56 12.02 -12.30
C ASP A 93 14.91 10.53 -12.52
N ALA A 94 15.19 10.15 -13.76
CA ALA A 94 15.54 8.77 -14.12
C ALA A 94 16.66 8.17 -13.26
N ASN A 95 17.70 8.93 -12.89
CA ASN A 95 18.78 8.42 -12.05
C ASN A 95 18.31 8.21 -10.61
N ALA A 96 17.41 9.06 -10.13
CA ALA A 96 16.81 8.95 -8.81
C ALA A 96 15.90 7.71 -8.74
N LEU A 97 15.10 7.45 -9.79
CA LEU A 97 14.30 6.23 -9.91
C LEU A 97 15.18 4.96 -10.05
N LEU A 98 16.28 5.03 -10.79
CA LEU A 98 17.24 3.93 -10.88
C LEU A 98 17.83 3.56 -9.50
N ALA A 99 18.08 4.57 -8.67
CA ALA A 99 18.63 4.39 -7.32
C ALA A 99 17.57 4.13 -6.24
N GLY A 100 16.29 4.30 -6.55
CA GLY A 100 15.21 4.27 -5.55
C GLY A 100 15.30 5.40 -4.52
N ASP A 101 15.79 6.58 -4.92
CA ASP A 101 15.92 7.76 -4.06
C ASP A 101 14.87 8.81 -4.44
N PHE A 102 13.80 8.92 -3.63
CA PHE A 102 12.71 9.87 -3.87
C PHE A 102 12.84 11.15 -3.03
N SER A 103 14.01 11.41 -2.43
CA SER A 103 14.22 12.55 -1.51
C SER A 103 14.02 13.94 -2.15
N LYS A 104 14.07 14.03 -3.49
CA LYS A 104 13.85 15.26 -4.26
C LYS A 104 12.58 15.22 -5.12
N ALA A 105 11.80 14.14 -5.03
CA ALA A 105 10.56 14.00 -5.76
C ALA A 105 9.48 14.88 -5.15
N ASP A 106 8.48 15.25 -5.97
CA ASP A 106 7.29 15.93 -5.48
C ASP A 106 6.32 14.90 -4.91
N VAL A 107 6.08 14.96 -3.60
CA VAL A 107 5.11 14.11 -2.92
C VAL A 107 3.72 14.72 -3.08
N LEU A 108 2.94 14.19 -4.02
CA LEU A 108 1.58 14.66 -4.30
C LEU A 108 0.57 14.04 -3.33
N SER A 109 0.77 12.78 -2.97
CA SER A 109 0.03 12.09 -1.91
C SER A 109 1.03 11.40 -1.01
N ALA A 110 1.06 11.80 0.27
CA ALA A 110 1.87 11.15 1.28
C ALA A 110 1.53 9.65 1.38
N PHE A 111 2.51 8.87 1.83
CA PHE A 111 2.32 7.43 2.01
C PHE A 111 1.27 7.16 3.08
N VAL A 112 0.34 6.26 2.76
CA VAL A 112 -0.60 5.66 3.70
C VAL A 112 -0.34 4.16 3.67
N ASN A 113 -0.10 3.59 4.84
CA ASN A 113 0.17 2.17 5.01
C ASN A 113 -1.01 1.29 4.54
N PRO A 114 -0.75 0.12 3.93
CA PRO A 114 -1.73 -0.92 3.70
C PRO A 114 -2.61 -1.20 4.91
N SER A 115 -3.93 -1.17 4.73
CA SER A 115 -4.91 -1.37 5.80
C SER A 115 -6.15 -2.11 5.25
N PRO A 116 -5.98 -3.31 4.68
CA PRO A 116 -7.12 -4.09 4.20
C PRO A 116 -8.10 -4.35 5.36
N PRO A 117 -9.43 -4.28 5.13
CA PRO A 117 -10.42 -4.58 6.17
C PRO A 117 -10.32 -6.02 6.71
N ASN A 118 -10.79 -6.23 7.95
CA ASN A 118 -10.93 -7.57 8.49
C ASN A 118 -11.86 -8.41 7.60
N ALA A 119 -11.46 -9.66 7.33
CA ALA A 119 -12.20 -10.63 6.52
C ALA A 119 -12.48 -10.20 5.06
N SER A 120 -11.75 -9.23 4.51
CA SER A 120 -11.82 -8.87 3.08
C SER A 120 -10.91 -9.70 2.18
N GLY A 121 -10.04 -10.54 2.76
CA GLY A 121 -9.06 -11.34 2.03
C GLY A 121 -7.83 -10.53 1.59
N TYR A 122 -7.08 -11.07 0.63
CA TYR A 122 -5.87 -10.45 0.12
C TYR A 122 -6.18 -9.29 -0.84
N HIS A 123 -5.64 -8.12 -0.53
CA HIS A 123 -5.64 -6.96 -1.41
C HIS A 123 -4.31 -6.87 -2.16
N ARG A 124 -4.37 -6.45 -3.43
CA ARG A 124 -3.18 -6.07 -4.20
C ARG A 124 -2.78 -4.65 -3.86
N TYR A 125 -1.51 -4.46 -3.57
CA TYR A 125 -0.90 -3.14 -3.49
C TYR A 125 0.01 -2.98 -4.68
N VAL A 126 -0.48 -2.29 -5.70
CA VAL A 126 0.14 -2.20 -7.02
C VAL A 126 1.02 -0.98 -7.09
N GLN A 127 2.30 -1.17 -7.38
CA GLN A 127 3.24 -0.11 -7.71
C GLN A 127 3.28 0.08 -9.23
N LEU A 128 3.12 1.32 -9.68
CA LEU A 128 3.09 1.69 -11.09
C LEU A 128 4.11 2.81 -11.34
N ALA A 129 4.83 2.74 -12.46
CA ALA A 129 5.67 3.83 -12.93
C ALA A 129 5.19 4.31 -14.30
N TYR A 130 5.11 5.62 -14.47
CA TYR A 130 4.72 6.30 -15.70
C TYR A 130 5.81 7.28 -16.12
N GLU A 131 6.07 7.38 -17.41
CA GLU A 131 6.93 8.41 -18.00
C GLU A 131 6.17 9.73 -18.12
N GLN A 132 6.78 10.82 -17.66
CA GLN A 132 6.25 12.16 -17.84
C GLN A 132 6.75 12.76 -19.17
N PRO A 133 5.98 13.65 -19.81
CA PRO A 133 6.42 14.38 -21.00
C PRO A 133 7.58 15.36 -20.72
N GLY A 134 7.85 15.62 -19.44
CA GLY A 134 8.91 16.46 -18.90
C GLY A 134 8.70 16.64 -17.39
N GLU A 135 9.45 17.54 -16.77
CA GLU A 135 9.13 17.99 -15.41
C GLU A 135 7.78 18.72 -15.43
N LEU A 136 6.88 18.37 -14.51
CA LEU A 136 5.51 18.86 -14.46
C LEU A 136 5.30 19.78 -13.26
N ALA A 137 4.54 20.84 -13.45
CA ALA A 137 4.00 21.60 -12.32
C ALA A 137 2.61 21.05 -11.99
N PHE A 138 2.46 20.38 -10.85
CA PHE A 138 1.17 19.87 -10.40
C PHE A 138 0.32 21.04 -9.89
N GLY A 139 -0.70 21.41 -10.66
CA GLY A 139 -1.60 22.52 -10.37
C GLY A 139 -2.76 22.06 -9.50
N GLY A 140 -2.90 22.63 -8.31
CA GLY A 140 -4.03 22.39 -7.41
C GLY A 140 -3.74 21.33 -6.33
N THR A 141 -4.63 21.25 -5.35
CA THR A 141 -4.58 20.20 -4.33
C THR A 141 -5.25 18.97 -4.93
N LEU A 142 -4.53 17.84 -5.00
CA LEU A 142 -5.17 16.55 -5.25
C LEU A 142 -6.37 16.39 -4.31
N ASN A 143 -7.39 15.66 -4.75
CA ASN A 143 -8.51 15.34 -3.87
C ASN A 143 -7.96 14.76 -2.55
N ALA A 144 -8.36 15.35 -1.42
CA ALA A 144 -7.95 14.92 -0.10
C ALA A 144 -8.40 13.48 0.19
N SER A 145 -9.49 13.02 -0.43
CA SER A 145 -9.87 11.62 -0.43
C SER A 145 -8.86 10.79 -1.21
N ILE A 146 -8.35 9.75 -0.55
CA ILE A 146 -7.56 8.69 -1.18
C ILE A 146 -8.44 7.62 -1.85
N LEU A 147 -9.71 7.53 -1.48
CA LEU A 147 -10.66 6.55 -2.03
C LEU A 147 -11.17 6.98 -3.41
N ASN A 148 -11.56 6.00 -4.23
CA ASN A 148 -12.08 6.20 -5.59
C ASN A 148 -11.12 7.02 -6.47
N PHE A 149 -9.82 6.91 -6.22
CA PHE A 149 -8.81 7.43 -7.10
C PHE A 149 -8.85 6.67 -8.44
N ASN A 150 -8.45 7.34 -9.51
CA ASN A 150 -8.39 6.75 -10.84
C ASN A 150 -7.03 7.10 -11.44
N ILE A 151 -6.09 6.17 -11.38
CA ILE A 151 -4.73 6.39 -11.88
C ILE A 151 -4.72 6.63 -13.40
N THR A 152 -5.64 6.01 -14.15
CA THR A 152 -5.72 6.19 -15.60
C THR A 152 -6.18 7.60 -15.98
N ALA A 153 -7.19 8.13 -15.29
CA ALA A 153 -7.65 9.50 -15.49
C ALA A 153 -6.57 10.52 -15.08
N PHE A 154 -5.84 10.25 -13.98
CA PHE A 154 -4.69 11.08 -13.59
C PHE A 154 -3.58 11.05 -14.65
N ALA A 155 -3.26 9.87 -15.19
CA ALA A 155 -2.28 9.74 -16.27
C ALA A 155 -2.70 10.53 -17.51
N ASP A 156 -3.97 10.44 -17.91
CA ASP A 156 -4.50 11.18 -19.05
C ASP A 156 -4.47 12.71 -18.84
N GLU A 157 -4.83 13.18 -17.64
CA GLU A 157 -4.86 14.61 -17.28
C GLU A 157 -3.47 15.26 -17.42
N TYR A 158 -2.43 14.55 -16.99
CA TYR A 158 -1.04 15.06 -16.99
C TYR A 158 -0.22 14.59 -18.19
N GLY A 159 -0.84 13.87 -19.14
CA GLY A 159 -0.18 13.36 -20.34
C GLY A 159 0.92 12.35 -20.06
N LEU A 160 0.76 11.55 -19.00
CA LEU A 160 1.69 10.50 -18.60
C LEU A 160 1.63 9.33 -19.59
N GLN A 161 2.77 8.74 -19.91
CA GLN A 161 2.88 7.56 -20.77
C GLN A 161 3.10 6.32 -19.91
N GLY A 162 2.29 5.28 -20.10
CA GLY A 162 2.46 4.02 -19.38
C GLY A 162 1.16 3.39 -18.88
N PRO A 163 1.24 2.52 -17.85
CA PRO A 163 2.43 2.27 -17.03
C PRO A 163 3.57 1.62 -17.84
N VAL A 164 4.81 2.07 -17.62
CA VAL A 164 6.01 1.51 -18.29
C VAL A 164 6.65 0.37 -17.50
N ALA A 165 6.33 0.29 -16.21
CA ALA A 165 6.70 -0.81 -15.33
C ALA A 165 5.69 -0.92 -14.17
N SER A 166 5.50 -2.14 -13.68
CA SER A 166 4.67 -2.40 -12.51
C SER A 166 5.25 -3.51 -11.63
N ASN A 167 4.75 -3.58 -10.40
CA ASN A 167 4.88 -4.71 -9.50
C ASN A 167 3.69 -4.67 -8.54
N PHE A 168 3.43 -5.75 -7.79
CA PHE A 168 2.51 -5.69 -6.67
C PHE A 168 2.86 -6.72 -5.61
N PHE A 169 2.48 -6.44 -4.37
CA PHE A 169 2.42 -7.43 -3.31
C PHE A 169 0.99 -7.62 -2.83
N LEU A 170 0.78 -8.71 -2.12
CA LEU A 170 -0.47 -9.04 -1.46
C LEU A 170 -0.31 -8.86 0.05
N THR A 171 -1.31 -8.27 0.69
CA THR A 171 -1.49 -8.38 2.14
C THR A 171 -2.98 -8.46 2.47
N GLN A 172 -3.30 -9.08 3.59
CA GLN A 172 -4.66 -9.22 4.11
C GLN A 172 -4.63 -8.85 5.58
N TYR A 173 -5.77 -8.49 6.15
CA TYR A 173 -5.86 -8.32 7.60
C TYR A 173 -5.54 -9.65 8.30
N GLU A 174 -4.65 -9.60 9.29
CA GLU A 174 -4.32 -10.74 10.13
C GLU A 174 -4.52 -10.31 11.59
N CYS A 175 -4.66 -11.24 12.53
CA CYS A 175 -4.61 -10.95 13.96
C CYS A 175 -3.42 -11.68 14.59
N SER A 176 -3.08 -11.34 15.83
CA SER A 176 -2.10 -12.12 16.58
C SER A 176 -2.64 -13.52 16.91
N ASP A 177 -1.79 -14.52 16.72
CA ASP A 177 -2.10 -15.91 17.06
C ASP A 177 -2.46 -16.07 18.55
N ALA A 178 -3.23 -17.10 18.87
CA ALA A 178 -3.48 -17.55 20.23
C ALA A 178 -2.21 -17.58 21.11
N TYR A 179 -2.28 -16.98 22.31
CA TYR A 179 -1.19 -16.92 23.29
C TYR A 179 0.06 -16.16 22.84
N THR A 180 0.00 -15.39 21.75
CA THR A 180 1.11 -14.53 21.31
C THR A 180 0.92 -13.08 21.72
N THR A 181 1.96 -12.26 21.55
CA THR A 181 1.91 -10.84 21.87
C THR A 181 1.05 -10.07 20.89
N CYS A 182 0.11 -9.28 21.41
CA CYS A 182 -0.80 -8.44 20.62
C CYS A 182 -0.63 -6.93 20.90
N GLY A 183 0.44 -6.56 21.61
CA GLY A 183 0.76 -5.17 21.90
C GLY A 183 1.84 -4.98 22.96
N GLY A 184 2.20 -3.72 23.20
CA GLY A 184 3.08 -3.27 24.27
C GLY A 184 4.53 -2.98 23.86
N GLY A 185 5.03 -1.81 24.27
CA GLY A 185 6.45 -1.43 24.22
C GLY A 185 6.86 -0.54 23.04
N PRO A 186 8.04 0.13 23.11
CA PRO A 186 8.42 1.19 22.19
C PRO A 186 8.84 0.71 20.78
N ASN A 187 9.11 -0.58 20.62
CA ASN A 187 9.51 -1.23 19.35
C ASN A 187 8.73 -2.53 19.14
N ALA A 188 7.44 -2.53 19.49
CA ALA A 188 6.63 -3.72 19.35
C ALA A 188 6.32 -3.95 17.87
N GLU A 189 7.10 -4.80 17.23
CA GLU A 189 6.64 -5.66 16.13
C GLU A 189 5.50 -6.61 16.59
N ALA A 190 4.81 -6.30 17.71
CA ALA A 190 3.61 -6.99 18.14
C ALA A 190 2.52 -6.57 17.15
N PRO A 191 2.09 -7.49 16.28
CA PRO A 191 1.20 -7.13 15.23
C PRO A 191 -0.21 -7.07 15.82
N ILE A 192 -0.91 -5.98 15.57
CA ILE A 192 -2.37 -5.96 15.51
C ILE A 192 -3.05 -5.97 16.88
N ALA A 193 -3.83 -4.90 17.14
CA ALA A 193 -4.69 -4.75 18.32
C ALA A 193 -5.81 -5.81 18.42
N CYS A 194 -5.76 -6.87 17.60
CA CYS A 194 -6.70 -7.98 17.61
C CYS A 194 -5.98 -9.31 17.75
N CYS A 195 -6.73 -10.29 18.22
CA CYS A 195 -6.29 -11.66 18.39
C CYS A 195 -7.16 -12.57 17.51
N ASP A 196 -6.67 -13.78 17.26
CA ASP A 196 -7.46 -14.85 16.66
C ASP A 196 -8.82 -15.02 17.36
N ASP A 197 -9.79 -15.56 16.61
CA ASP A 197 -11.13 -15.83 17.10
C ASP A 197 -11.11 -16.55 18.46
N SER A 198 -11.90 -16.06 19.41
CA SER A 198 -11.99 -16.54 20.81
C SER A 198 -10.87 -16.10 21.75
N PHE A 199 -9.95 -15.24 21.29
CA PHE A 199 -8.93 -14.61 22.13
C PHE A 199 -9.16 -13.10 22.22
N ALA A 200 -8.85 -12.53 23.37
CA ALA A 200 -8.81 -11.09 23.57
C ALA A 200 -7.38 -10.66 23.91
N CYS A 201 -7.02 -9.45 23.48
CA CYS A 201 -5.72 -8.86 23.80
C CYS A 201 -5.76 -8.28 25.21
N PHE A 202 -5.07 -8.91 26.16
CA PHE A 202 -5.01 -8.44 27.55
C PHE A 202 -3.69 -7.73 27.84
N GLU A 203 -3.75 -6.63 28.58
CA GLU A 203 -2.58 -5.87 29.02
C GLU A 203 -2.04 -6.43 30.35
N GLN A 204 -0.77 -6.83 30.38
CA GLN A 204 -0.07 -7.05 31.64
C GLN A 204 0.50 -5.74 32.18
N ASN A 205 1.07 -4.93 31.27
CA ASN A 205 1.62 -3.60 31.50
C ASN A 205 1.81 -2.89 30.15
N SER A 206 2.19 -1.62 30.18
CA SER A 206 2.40 -0.79 28.97
C SER A 206 3.42 -1.32 27.95
N TYR A 207 4.21 -2.33 28.32
CA TYR A 207 5.23 -2.95 27.49
C TYR A 207 4.87 -4.36 27.03
N TYR A 208 3.76 -4.95 27.50
CA TYR A 208 3.42 -6.34 27.20
C TYR A 208 1.92 -6.60 27.24
N TYR A 209 1.39 -7.00 26.09
CA TYR A 209 0.01 -7.43 25.88
C TYR A 209 0.02 -8.79 25.20
N GLN A 210 -0.95 -9.65 25.53
CA GLN A 210 -1.01 -11.02 25.02
C GLN A 210 -2.44 -11.46 24.70
N CYS A 211 -2.59 -12.23 23.63
CA CYS A 211 -3.83 -12.89 23.27
C CYS A 211 -4.13 -14.03 24.23
N LEU A 212 -5.17 -13.93 25.05
CA LEU A 212 -5.58 -14.99 25.97
C LEU A 212 -7.09 -15.25 25.84
N THR A 213 -7.54 -16.42 26.32
CA THR A 213 -8.98 -16.76 26.36
C THR A 213 -9.68 -16.14 27.57
N ALA A 214 -8.91 -15.69 28.57
CA ALA A 214 -9.41 -15.04 29.77
C ALA A 214 -8.31 -14.18 30.40
N CYS A 215 -8.72 -13.13 31.09
CA CYS A 215 -7.80 -12.27 31.82
C CYS A 215 -7.10 -13.03 32.97
N PRO A 216 -5.76 -12.98 33.08
CA PRO A 216 -5.04 -13.47 34.25
C PRO A 216 -5.32 -12.62 35.50
N VAL A 217 -5.37 -13.27 36.67
CA VAL A 217 -5.71 -12.65 37.97
C VAL A 217 -4.79 -11.48 38.36
N ASP A 218 -3.54 -11.49 37.89
CA ASP A 218 -2.54 -10.47 38.21
C ASP A 218 -2.34 -9.41 37.11
N TRP A 219 -3.24 -9.34 36.12
CA TRP A 219 -3.17 -8.41 34.99
C TRP A 219 -4.21 -7.30 35.13
N ALA A 220 -3.93 -6.15 34.51
CA ALA A 220 -4.82 -4.99 34.55
C ALA A 220 -5.93 -5.11 33.50
N CYS A 221 -6.77 -6.14 33.60
CA CYS A 221 -7.99 -6.21 32.80
C CYS A 221 -9.13 -5.64 33.64
N ASN A 222 -9.67 -4.50 33.21
CA ASN A 222 -10.89 -3.99 33.84
C ASN A 222 -12.00 -5.03 33.67
N GLU A 223 -12.71 -5.37 34.75
CA GLU A 223 -13.89 -6.25 34.73
C GLU A 223 -15.11 -5.66 33.97
N SER A 224 -14.92 -4.71 33.04
CA SER A 224 -16.00 -3.97 32.39
C SER A 224 -16.16 -4.21 30.89
N THR A 225 -15.58 -5.27 30.32
CA THR A 225 -15.85 -5.66 28.93
C THR A 225 -16.24 -7.13 28.85
N SER A 226 -17.30 -7.49 29.57
CA SER A 226 -18.12 -8.63 29.13
C SER A 226 -18.63 -8.32 27.72
N LEU A 227 -18.52 -9.29 26.82
CA LEU A 227 -18.89 -9.26 25.39
C LEU A 227 -20.38 -8.98 25.09
N ASP A 228 -21.12 -8.38 26.03
CA ASP A 228 -22.56 -8.09 25.94
C ASP A 228 -22.88 -6.59 26.05
N ASP A 229 -21.90 -5.68 26.05
CA ASP A 229 -22.16 -4.23 26.07
C ASP A 229 -22.05 -3.62 24.66
N PRO A 230 -23.18 -3.28 24.00
CA PRO A 230 -23.18 -2.64 22.68
C PRO A 230 -22.69 -1.19 22.69
N ASP A 231 -22.36 -0.60 23.84
CA ASP A 231 -21.97 0.81 23.98
C ASP A 231 -20.48 1.06 24.29
N VAL A 232 -19.62 0.03 24.27
CA VAL A 232 -18.16 0.25 24.42
C VAL A 232 -17.55 0.68 23.08
N ALA A 233 -17.65 1.99 22.84
CA ALA A 233 -17.01 2.69 21.75
C ALA A 233 -15.48 2.57 21.81
N VAL A 234 -14.91 2.18 20.67
CA VAL A 234 -13.73 2.78 20.02
C VAL A 234 -12.79 3.56 20.93
N ILE A 235 -11.58 3.03 21.11
CA ILE A 235 -10.36 3.82 21.23
C ILE A 235 -9.37 3.28 20.20
#